data_AF-A0A5E4YTJ8-F1
#
_entry.id   AF-A0A5E4YTJ8-F1
#
_cell.length_a   1.000
_cell.length_b   1.000
_cell.length_c   1.000
_cell.angle_alpha   90.00
_cell.angle_beta   90.00
_cell.angle_gamma   90.00
#
_symmetry.space_group_name_H-M   'P 1'
#
loop_
_entity.id
_entity.type
_entity.pdbx_description
1 polymer ?
#
loop_
_entity_poly.entity_id
_entity_poly.type
_entity_poly.pdbx_seq_one_letter_code
_entity_poly.pdbx_strand_id
1 'polypeptide(L)'
;MREIDSQEYTDWMAYFAIEPFGERVADMRMGMLAATMANIHRNPKTTPAAYEPAAFIPWAFEAPKSIEFPDPKDQARFVALAVFGVDLAAHKGKRKRFVVKRKNHG
;
A
#
# COMPACT_ATOMS: atom_id res chain seq x y z
N MET A 1 15.45 -21.92 12.50
CA MET A 1 14.52 -20.81 12.24
C MET A 1 13.54 -20.78 13.41
N ARG A 2 13.25 -19.62 14.00
CA ARG A 2 12.30 -19.51 15.13
C ARG A 2 10.89 -19.28 14.56
N GLU A 3 9.91 -19.99 15.10
CA GLU A 3 8.49 -19.73 14.83
C GLU A 3 8.01 -18.52 15.64
N ILE A 4 7.10 -17.72 15.07
CA ILE A 4 6.48 -16.56 15.73
C ILE A 4 5.00 -16.87 15.95
N ASP A 5 4.47 -16.48 17.10
CA ASP A 5 3.04 -16.60 17.37
C ASP A 5 2.22 -15.53 16.62
N SER A 6 0.93 -15.80 16.41
CA SER A 6 -0.01 -14.88 15.77
C SER A 6 -0.14 -13.54 16.50
N GLN A 7 -0.09 -13.53 17.84
CA GLN A 7 -0.11 -12.30 18.62
C GLN A 7 1.17 -11.48 18.38
N GLU A 8 2.34 -12.14 18.46
CA GLU A 8 3.64 -11.50 18.20
C GLU A 8 3.68 -10.89 16.79
N TYR A 9 3.19 -11.60 15.76
CA TYR A 9 3.10 -11.07 14.41
C TYR A 9 2.17 -9.84 14.32
N THR A 10 1.03 -9.87 15.00
CA THR A 10 0.08 -8.76 15.05
C THR A 10 0.69 -7.53 15.72
N ASP A 11 1.46 -7.73 16.80
CA ASP A 11 2.17 -6.65 17.47
C ASP A 11 3.23 -6.03 16.56
N TRP A 12 3.97 -6.83 15.79
CA TRP A 12 4.90 -6.32 14.78
C TRP A 12 4.21 -5.51 13.69
N MET A 13 3.02 -5.93 13.24
CA MET A 13 2.23 -5.15 12.28
C MET A 13 1.76 -3.82 12.88
N ALA A 14 1.30 -3.82 14.14
CA ALA A 14 0.90 -2.62 14.85
C ALA A 14 2.08 -1.65 15.05
N TYR A 15 3.24 -2.19 15.42
CA TYR A 15 4.45 -1.40 15.56
C TYR A 15 4.91 -0.80 14.22
N PHE A 16 4.93 -1.59 13.14
CA PHE A 16 5.26 -1.08 11.80
C PHE A 16 4.31 0.04 11.34
N ALA A 17 3.04 0.00 11.74
CA ALA A 17 2.09 1.07 11.42
C ALA A 17 2.39 2.40 12.15
N ILE A 18 3.04 2.34 13.32
CA ILE A 18 3.45 3.51 14.11
C ILE A 18 4.83 3.98 13.67
N GLU A 19 5.77 3.05 13.53
CA GLU A 19 7.17 3.29 13.17
C GLU A 19 7.55 2.40 11.98
N PRO A 20 7.30 2.85 10.75
CA PRO A 20 7.63 2.07 9.57
C PRO A 20 9.16 1.91 9.44
N PHE A 21 9.60 0.71 9.07
CA PHE A 21 11.01 0.39 8.88
C PHE A 21 11.26 -0.36 7.57
N GLY A 22 12.53 -0.57 7.23
CA GLY A 22 12.96 -1.26 6.01
C GLY A 22 13.16 -0.33 4.81
N GLU A 23 13.31 -0.94 3.64
CA GLU A 23 13.83 -0.29 2.43
C GLU A 23 12.98 0.89 1.95
N ARG A 24 11.65 0.80 1.98
CA ARG A 24 10.79 1.92 1.53
C ARG A 24 11.03 3.20 2.35
N VAL A 25 11.29 3.06 3.64
CA VAL A 25 11.61 4.22 4.49
C VAL A 25 13.05 4.67 4.26
N ALA A 26 13.99 3.73 4.05
CA ALA A 26 15.37 4.04 3.72
C ALA A 26 15.47 4.84 2.41
N ASP A 27 14.77 4.41 1.36
CA ASP A 27 14.66 5.08 0.07
C ASP A 27 14.13 6.50 0.23
N MET A 28 13.12 6.72 1.08
CA MET A 28 12.59 8.06 1.35
C MET A 28 13.66 8.96 1.99
N ARG A 29 14.39 8.47 2.99
CA ARG A 29 15.48 9.22 3.63
C ARG A 29 16.60 9.54 2.63
N MET A 30 16.98 8.57 1.80
CA MET A 30 18.00 8.75 0.77
C MET A 30 17.55 9.69 -0.34
N GLY A 31 16.28 9.63 -0.74
CA GLY A 31 15.68 10.55 -1.70
C GLY A 31 15.72 12.00 -1.21
N MET A 32 15.45 12.24 0.09
CA MET A 32 15.60 13.57 0.69
C MET A 32 17.04 14.09 0.57
N LEU A 33 18.02 13.27 0.97
CA LEU A 33 19.43 13.64 0.90
C LEU A 33 19.89 13.91 -0.55
N ALA A 34 19.51 13.04 -1.50
CA ALA A 34 19.83 13.20 -2.91
C ALA A 34 19.21 14.47 -3.50
N ALA A 35 17.95 14.77 -3.17
CA ALA A 35 17.29 16.00 -3.59
C ALA A 35 17.94 17.25 -2.98
N THR A 36 18.34 17.21 -1.71
CA THR A 36 19.11 18.30 -1.09
C THR A 36 20.40 18.56 -1.86
N MET A 37 21.18 17.51 -2.12
CA MET A 37 22.45 17.62 -2.85
C MET A 37 22.23 18.14 -4.28
N ALA A 38 21.27 17.59 -5.01
CA ALA A 38 20.95 18.02 -6.36
C ALA A 38 20.52 19.49 -6.41
N ASN A 39 19.73 19.95 -5.43
CA ASN A 39 19.27 21.33 -5.36
C ASN A 39 20.36 22.32 -4.95
N ILE A 40 21.32 21.93 -4.10
CA ILE A 40 22.51 22.74 -3.78
C ILE A 40 23.31 23.03 -5.05
N HIS A 41 23.44 22.02 -5.93
CA HIS A 41 24.20 22.12 -7.18
C HIS A 41 23.34 22.55 -8.39
N ARG A 42 22.05 22.82 -8.21
CA ARG A 42 21.12 23.19 -9.28
C ARG A 42 21.34 24.63 -9.72
N ASN A 43 21.32 24.87 -11.03
CA ASN A 43 21.24 26.21 -11.60
C ASN A 43 19.77 26.58 -11.92
N PRO A 44 19.15 27.55 -11.22
CA PRO A 44 17.75 27.92 -11.44
C PRO A 44 17.45 28.49 -12.82
N LYS A 45 18.46 28.98 -13.56
CA LYS A 45 18.26 29.51 -14.92
C LYS A 45 18.04 28.41 -15.95
N THR A 46 18.71 27.27 -15.78
CA THR A 46 18.61 26.11 -16.69
C THR A 46 17.63 25.06 -16.20
N THR A 47 17.45 24.97 -14.89
CA THR A 47 16.53 24.03 -14.25
C THR A 47 15.69 24.80 -13.23
N PRO A 48 14.60 25.47 -13.65
CA PRO A 48 13.83 26.37 -12.77
C PRO A 48 13.16 25.66 -11.60
N ALA A 49 12.62 24.46 -11.83
CA ALA A 49 12.02 23.63 -10.79
C ALA A 49 13.09 22.99 -9.90
N ALA A 50 12.85 22.94 -8.59
CA ALA A 50 13.67 22.16 -7.68
C ALA A 50 13.41 20.66 -7.87
N TYR A 51 14.41 19.84 -7.58
CA TYR A 51 14.24 18.40 -7.53
C TYR A 51 13.51 18.02 -6.23
N GLU A 52 12.40 17.29 -6.37
CA GLU A 52 11.68 16.71 -5.23
C GLU A 52 12.35 15.39 -4.80
N PRO A 53 12.28 14.99 -3.52
CA PRO A 53 12.79 13.69 -3.06
C PRO A 53 12.29 12.50 -3.88
N ALA A 54 11.02 12.55 -4.30
CA ALA A 54 10.40 11.53 -5.12
C ALA A 54 11.18 11.28 -6.43
N ALA A 55 11.83 12.29 -7.02
CA ALA A 55 12.63 12.18 -8.24
C ALA A 55 13.76 11.15 -8.15
N PHE A 56 14.17 10.78 -6.94
CA PHE A 56 15.26 9.83 -6.67
C PHE A 56 14.76 8.50 -6.10
N ILE A 57 13.45 8.26 -6.07
CA ILE A 57 12.83 7.05 -5.52
C ILE A 57 12.06 6.34 -6.65
N PRO A 58 12.53 5.18 -7.14
CA PRO A 58 11.94 4.52 -8.32
C PRO A 58 10.44 4.24 -8.19
N TRP A 59 10.00 3.78 -7.01
CA TRP A 59 8.61 3.41 -6.75
C TRP A 59 7.71 4.59 -6.40
N ALA A 60 8.26 5.80 -6.17
CA ALA A 60 7.44 6.97 -5.81
C ALA A 60 6.58 7.49 -6.98
N PHE A 61 6.94 7.13 -8.20
CA PHE A 61 6.18 7.43 -9.42
C PHE A 61 5.35 6.24 -9.93
N GLU A 62 5.41 5.09 -9.25
CA GLU A 62 4.55 3.98 -9.59
C GLU A 62 3.11 4.36 -9.23
N ALA A 63 2.32 4.69 -10.25
CA ALA A 63 0.88 4.77 -10.08
C ALA A 63 0.41 3.42 -9.51
N PRO A 64 -0.45 3.41 -8.47
CA PRO A 64 -1.01 2.17 -7.97
C PRO A 64 -1.67 1.47 -9.16
N LYS A 65 -1.17 0.27 -9.50
CA LYS A 65 -1.76 -0.54 -10.56
C LYS A 65 -3.19 -0.85 -10.15
N SER A 66 -4.16 -0.24 -10.82
CA SER A 66 -5.56 -0.63 -10.69
C SER A 66 -5.66 -2.08 -11.19
N ILE A 67 -6.27 -2.94 -10.38
CA ILE A 67 -6.68 -4.26 -10.84
C ILE A 67 -8.02 -4.04 -11.52
N GLU A 68 -8.00 -3.97 -12.84
CA GLU A 68 -9.18 -3.78 -13.69
C GLU A 68 -9.56 -5.10 -14.34
N PHE A 69 -10.76 -5.58 -14.05
CA PHE A 69 -11.34 -6.74 -14.71
C PHE A 69 -12.18 -6.28 -15.92
N PRO A 70 -12.12 -6.99 -17.06
CA PRO A 70 -12.92 -6.66 -18.24
C PRO A 70 -14.43 -6.69 -17.98
N ASP A 71 -14.91 -7.57 -17.10
CA ASP A 71 -16.32 -7.63 -16.69
C ASP A 71 -16.52 -6.83 -15.38
N PRO A 72 -17.40 -5.81 -15.38
CA PRO A 72 -17.80 -5.10 -14.16
C PRO A 72 -18.31 -6.01 -13.04
N LYS A 73 -18.88 -7.19 -13.36
CA LYS A 73 -19.33 -8.17 -12.35
C LYS A 73 -18.15 -8.82 -11.64
N ASP A 74 -17.07 -9.10 -12.36
CA ASP A 74 -15.85 -9.65 -11.77
C ASP A 74 -15.13 -8.58 -10.93
N GLN A 75 -15.17 -7.31 -11.36
CA GLN A 75 -14.72 -6.19 -10.54
C GLN A 75 -15.50 -6.11 -9.22
N ALA A 76 -16.83 -6.15 -9.26
CA ALA A 76 -17.67 -6.10 -8.07
C ALA A 76 -17.45 -7.32 -7.15
N ARG A 77 -17.25 -8.51 -7.73
CA ARG A 77 -16.94 -9.73 -6.99
C ARG A 77 -15.58 -9.63 -6.30
N PHE A 78 -14.56 -9.13 -6.98
CA PHE A 78 -13.23 -8.93 -6.41
C PHE A 78 -13.27 -7.97 -5.23
N VAL A 79 -13.93 -6.82 -5.37
CA VAL A 79 -14.07 -5.84 -4.28
C VAL A 79 -14.81 -6.47 -3.09
N ALA A 80 -15.90 -7.21 -3.34
CA ALA A 80 -16.65 -7.87 -2.26
C ALA A 80 -15.82 -8.92 -1.51
N LEU A 81 -14.99 -9.67 -2.22
CA LEU A 81 -14.07 -10.65 -1.63
C LEU A 81 -12.94 -9.98 -0.85
N ALA A 82 -12.27 -9.00 -1.45
CA ALA A 82 -11.10 -8.35 -0.86
C ALA A 82 -11.46 -7.50 0.38
N VAL A 83 -12.59 -6.79 0.33
CA VAL A 83 -13.00 -5.86 1.39
C VAL A 83 -13.85 -6.56 2.46
N PHE A 84 -14.75 -7.45 2.05
CA PHE A 84 -15.75 -8.03 2.95
C PHE A 84 -15.63 -9.55 3.13
N GLY A 85 -14.73 -10.23 2.40
CA GLY A 85 -14.61 -11.68 2.44
C GLY A 85 -15.83 -12.42 1.85
N VAL A 86 -16.62 -11.76 1.01
CA VAL A 86 -17.88 -12.31 0.48
C VAL A 86 -17.78 -12.64 -1.01
N ASP A 87 -18.00 -13.91 -1.37
CA ASP A 87 -18.13 -14.32 -2.77
C ASP A 87 -19.56 -14.10 -3.29
N LEU A 88 -19.75 -13.07 -4.12
CA LEU A 88 -21.03 -12.76 -4.75
C LEU A 88 -21.55 -13.87 -5.68
N ALA A 89 -20.66 -14.62 -6.36
CA ALA A 89 -21.06 -15.67 -7.29
C ALA A 89 -21.68 -16.87 -6.55
N ALA A 90 -21.07 -17.26 -5.42
CA ALA A 90 -21.58 -18.34 -4.57
C ALA A 90 -22.95 -18.02 -3.93
N HIS A 91 -23.34 -16.74 -3.92
CA HIS A 91 -24.54 -16.23 -3.23
C HIS A 91 -25.61 -15.67 -4.17
N LYS A 92 -25.44 -15.84 -5.49
CA LYS A 92 -26.42 -15.41 -6.50
C LYS A 92 -27.80 -16.02 -6.22
N GLY A 93 -28.83 -15.17 -6.10
CA GLY A 93 -30.22 -15.59 -5.87
C GLY A 93 -30.61 -15.88 -4.42
N LYS A 94 -29.68 -15.83 -3.46
CA LYS A 94 -30.00 -15.94 -2.03
C LYS A 94 -30.15 -14.54 -1.44
N ARG A 95 -31.39 -14.07 -1.24
CA ARG A 95 -31.70 -12.87 -0.42
C ARG A 95 -31.40 -13.18 1.06
N LYS A 96 -30.12 -13.33 1.42
CA LYS A 96 -29.70 -13.45 2.82
C LYS A 96 -29.00 -12.16 3.23
N ARG A 97 -29.45 -11.57 4.35
CA ARG A 97 -28.70 -10.51 5.03
C ARG A 97 -27.33 -11.06 5.40
N PHE A 98 -26.28 -10.41 4.94
CA PHE A 98 -24.91 -10.77 5.31
C PHE A 98 -24.65 -10.22 6.71
N VAL A 99 -24.43 -11.10 7.68
CA VAL A 99 -23.82 -10.71 8.95
C VAL A 99 -22.33 -10.77 8.72
N VAL A 100 -21.70 -9.62 8.52
CA VAL A 100 -20.24 -9.51 8.48
C VAL A 100 -19.75 -9.82 9.90
N LYS A 101 -19.48 -11.09 10.18
CA LYS A 101 -18.79 -11.47 11.41
C LYS A 101 -17.34 -11.04 11.26
N ARG A 102 -16.99 -9.84 11.73
CA ARG A 102 -15.58 -9.54 12.07
C ARG A 102 -15.15 -10.63 13.04
N LYS A 103 -14.21 -11.48 12.63
CA LYS A 103 -13.47 -12.30 13.58
C LYS A 103 -12.67 -11.30 14.41
N ASN A 104 -13.13 -11.01 15.63
CA ASN A 104 -12.25 -10.45 16.63
C ASN A 104 -11.18 -11.51 16.88
N HIS A 105 -10.00 -11.28 16.32
CA HIS A 105 -8.78 -11.92 16.80
C HIS A 105 -8.47 -11.22 18.12
N GLY A 106 -8.95 -11.83 19.21
CA GLY A 106 -8.48 -11.55 20.57
C GLY A 106 -7.33 -12.46 20.92
#